data_AF-A0A3L7XCB7-F1
#
_entry.id   AF-A0A3L7XCB7-F1
#
_cell.length_a   1.000
_cell.length_b   1.000
_cell.length_c   1.000
_cell.angle_alpha   90.00
_cell.angle_beta   90.00
_cell.angle_gamma   90.00
#
_symmetry.space_group_name_H-M   'P 1'
#
loop_
_entity.id
_entity.type
_entity.pdbx_description
1 polymer ?
#
loop_
_entity_poly.entity_id
_entity_poly.type
_entity_poly.pdbx_seq_one_letter_code
_entity_poly.pdbx_strand_id
1 'polypeptide(L)'
;MGWNWQKPDWPDFSYDRAQLDVMEARFLYNAGVLFGAFKHLTDGETSQLTVELIGNEALKTSEIEGEYLNRESLQSSIRHQFGLEA
;
A
#
# COMPACT_ATOMS: atom_id res chain seq x y z
N MET A 1 7.39 -21.97 19.85
CA MET A 1 6.64 -21.69 18.61
C MET A 1 7.48 -22.20 17.44
N GLY A 2 6.91 -23.04 16.57
CA GLY A 2 7.56 -23.44 15.32
C GLY A 2 7.26 -22.44 14.20
N TRP A 3 8.12 -22.38 13.20
CA TRP A 3 7.91 -21.52 12.03
C TRP A 3 6.84 -22.13 11.11
N ASN A 4 6.10 -21.28 10.37
CA ASN A 4 5.05 -21.77 9.47
C ASN A 4 5.57 -22.75 8.41
N TRP A 5 6.78 -22.54 7.89
CA TRP A 5 7.42 -23.42 6.89
C TRP A 5 7.76 -24.82 7.41
N GLN A 6 7.73 -25.02 8.74
CA GLN A 6 7.99 -26.32 9.36
C GLN A 6 6.72 -27.18 9.47
N LYS A 7 5.56 -26.64 9.11
CA LYS A 7 4.30 -27.38 9.21
C LYS A 7 4.19 -28.39 8.04
N PRO A 8 3.67 -29.60 8.28
CA PRO A 8 3.54 -30.62 7.23
C PRO A 8 2.63 -30.22 6.06
N ASP A 9 1.65 -29.36 6.34
CA ASP A 9 0.72 -28.80 5.37
C ASP A 9 1.27 -27.55 4.67
N TRP A 10 2.52 -27.15 4.89
CA TRP A 10 3.13 -26.08 4.11
C TRP A 10 3.31 -26.52 2.64
N PRO A 11 2.96 -25.67 1.65
CA PRO A 11 2.46 -24.29 1.73
C PRO A 11 0.92 -24.16 1.72
N ASP A 12 0.19 -25.27 1.81
CA ASP A 12 -1.27 -25.36 1.78
C ASP A 12 -1.90 -24.84 3.08
N PHE A 13 -1.84 -23.52 3.28
CA PHE A 13 -2.42 -22.87 4.44
C PHE A 13 -3.94 -23.06 4.52
N SER A 14 -4.41 -23.37 5.73
CA SER A 14 -5.81 -23.28 6.11
C SER A 14 -6.01 -22.21 7.18
N TYR A 15 -7.16 -21.57 7.17
CA TYR A 15 -7.58 -20.61 8.18
C TYR A 15 -9.09 -20.72 8.40
N ASP A 16 -9.53 -20.28 9.58
CA ASP A 16 -10.94 -20.18 9.90
C ASP A 16 -11.51 -18.88 9.32
N ARG A 17 -12.32 -19.02 8.26
CA ARG A 17 -12.96 -17.88 7.59
C ARG A 17 -13.83 -17.06 8.55
N ALA A 18 -14.54 -17.72 9.47
CA ALA A 18 -15.45 -17.04 10.40
C ALA A 18 -14.72 -16.04 11.30
N GLN A 19 -13.42 -16.22 11.54
CA GLN A 19 -12.60 -15.28 12.31
C GLN A 19 -12.26 -14.00 11.53
N LEU A 20 -12.32 -14.02 10.19
CA LEU A 20 -12.02 -12.88 9.34
C LEU A 20 -13.26 -12.19 8.78
N ASP A 21 -14.42 -12.84 8.74
CA ASP A 21 -15.65 -12.34 8.10
C ASP A 21 -15.95 -10.86 8.42
N VAL A 22 -15.90 -10.47 9.70
CA VAL A 22 -16.18 -9.08 10.12
C VAL A 22 -15.12 -8.10 9.63
N MET A 23 -13.84 -8.51 9.67
CA MET A 23 -12.73 -7.68 9.20
C MET A 23 -12.76 -7.53 7.68
N GLU A 24 -13.05 -8.61 6.97
CA GLU A 24 -13.17 -8.64 5.51
C GLU A 24 -14.36 -7.78 5.04
N ALA A 25 -15.53 -7.93 5.67
CA ALA A 25 -16.69 -7.10 5.36
C ALA A 25 -16.39 -5.60 5.53
N ARG A 26 -15.70 -5.23 6.62
CA ARG A 26 -15.27 -3.85 6.86
C ARG A 26 -14.24 -3.38 5.84
N PHE A 27 -13.28 -4.23 5.50
CA PHE A 27 -12.27 -3.93 4.47
C PHE A 27 -12.94 -3.64 3.13
N LEU A 28 -13.83 -4.52 2.68
CA LEU A 28 -14.56 -4.37 1.41
C LEU A 28 -15.43 -3.11 1.38
N TYR A 29 -16.15 -2.82 2.46
CA TYR A 29 -16.93 -1.59 2.58
C TYR A 29 -16.06 -0.33 2.43
N ASN A 30 -14.96 -0.26 3.18
CA ASN A 30 -14.05 0.88 3.13
C ASN A 30 -13.36 1.00 1.77
N ALA A 31 -12.99 -0.12 1.14
CA ALA A 31 -12.44 -0.12 -0.21
C ALA A 31 -13.46 0.45 -1.21
N GLY A 32 -14.74 0.06 -1.11
CA GLY A 32 -15.81 0.61 -1.93
C GLY A 32 -15.99 2.12 -1.76
N VAL A 33 -15.97 2.61 -0.52
CA VAL A 33 -16.02 4.05 -0.22
C VAL A 33 -14.81 4.77 -0.84
N LEU A 34 -13.62 4.20 -0.69
CA LEU A 34 -12.37 4.75 -1.25
C LEU A 34 -12.46 4.83 -2.78
N PHE A 35 -12.83 3.75 -3.46
CA PHE A 35 -13.03 3.75 -4.91
C PHE A 35 -14.07 4.77 -5.36
N GLY A 36 -15.15 4.94 -4.60
CA GLY A 36 -16.14 5.99 -4.83
C GLY A 36 -15.53 7.38 -4.77
N ALA A 37 -14.74 7.68 -3.73
CA ALA A 37 -14.06 8.96 -3.59
C ALA A 37 -13.05 9.21 -4.73
N PHE A 38 -12.26 8.20 -5.12
CA PHE A 38 -11.28 8.30 -6.20
C PHE A 38 -11.91 8.69 -7.55
N LYS A 39 -13.16 8.30 -7.83
CA LYS A 39 -13.87 8.68 -9.07
C LYS A 39 -14.13 10.19 -9.21
N HIS A 40 -14.00 10.94 -8.13
CA HIS A 40 -14.21 12.38 -8.12
C HIS A 40 -12.91 13.18 -8.18
N LEU A 41 -11.75 12.53 -8.16
CA LEU A 41 -10.46 13.18 -8.33
C LEU A 41 -10.23 13.48 -9.81
N THR A 42 -9.66 14.65 -10.08
CA THR A 42 -9.08 14.99 -11.37
C THR A 42 -7.80 14.19 -11.62
N ASP A 43 -7.33 14.17 -12.87
CA ASP A 43 -6.06 13.51 -13.22
C ASP A 43 -4.87 14.13 -12.49
N GLY A 44 -4.90 15.44 -12.26
CA GLY A 44 -3.86 16.16 -11.50
C GLY A 44 -3.85 15.79 -10.01
N GLU A 45 -5.02 15.75 -9.37
CA GLU A 45 -5.17 15.31 -7.97
C GLU A 45 -4.78 13.84 -7.80
N THR A 46 -5.16 13.00 -8.75
CA THR A 46 -4.79 11.57 -8.76
C THR A 46 -3.28 11.42 -8.86
N SER A 47 -2.63 12.13 -9.78
CA SER A 47 -1.18 12.10 -9.96
C SER A 47 -0.43 12.58 -8.72
N GLN A 48 -0.90 13.67 -8.10
CA GLN A 48 -0.33 14.16 -6.84
C GLN A 48 -0.46 13.13 -5.71
N LEU A 49 -1.65 12.56 -5.54
CA LEU A 49 -1.92 11.56 -4.50
C LEU A 49 -1.05 10.30 -4.71
N THR A 50 -0.87 9.87 -5.96
CA THR A 50 0.04 8.75 -6.30
C THR A 50 1.48 9.05 -5.86
N VAL A 51 2.01 10.23 -6.18
CA VAL A 51 3.36 10.63 -5.78
C VAL A 51 3.52 10.66 -4.26
N GLU A 52 2.52 11.18 -3.56
CA GLU A 52 2.53 11.25 -2.09
C GLU A 52 2.50 9.86 -1.45
N LEU A 53 1.64 8.96 -1.93
CA LEU A 53 1.53 7.60 -1.40
C LEU A 53 2.81 6.80 -1.61
N ILE A 54 3.34 6.78 -2.85
CA ILE A 54 4.58 6.06 -3.15
C ILE A 54 5.76 6.65 -2.38
N GLY A 55 5.85 7.99 -2.30
CA GLY A 55 6.92 8.67 -1.57
C GLY A 55 6.87 8.38 -0.07
N ASN A 56 5.69 8.35 0.54
CA ASN A 56 5.54 8.01 1.95
C ASN A 56 5.91 6.55 2.22
N GLU A 57 5.51 5.61 1.35
CA GLU A 57 5.87 4.20 1.48
C GLU A 57 7.39 4.01 1.38
N ALA A 58 8.02 4.62 0.38
CA ALA A 58 9.47 4.56 0.20
C ALA A 58 10.23 5.17 1.39
N LEU A 59 9.76 6.28 1.96
CA LEU A 59 10.37 6.83 3.19
C LEU A 59 10.24 5.86 4.36
N LYS A 60 9.06 5.28 4.56
CA LYS A 60 8.79 4.42 5.72
C LYS A 60 9.53 3.09 5.64
N THR A 61 9.63 2.50 4.45
CA THR A 61 10.40 1.27 4.28
C THR A 61 11.91 1.52 4.39
N SER A 62 12.42 2.64 3.87
CA SER A 62 13.83 3.01 4.03
C SER A 62 14.20 3.26 5.49
N GLU A 63 13.31 3.91 6.27
CA GLU A 63 13.51 4.12 7.71
C GLU A 63 13.69 2.80 8.48
N ILE A 64 12.99 1.72 8.08
CA ILE A 64 13.13 0.38 8.69
C ILE A 64 14.55 -0.18 8.44
N GLU A 65 15.11 0.09 7.27
CA GLU A 65 16.47 -0.31 6.89
C GLU A 65 17.56 0.66 7.41
N GLY A 66 17.16 1.73 8.11
CA GLY A 66 18.06 2.77 8.63
C GLY A 66 18.47 3.83 7.62
N GLU A 67 17.83 3.86 6.46
CA GLU A 67 18.05 4.84 5.40
C GLU A 67 17.08 6.03 5.52
N TYR A 68 17.63 7.24 5.49
CA TYR A 68 16.83 8.47 5.54
C TYR A 68 16.89 9.19 4.19
N LEU A 69 15.78 9.12 3.44
CA LEU A 69 15.68 9.78 2.14
C LEU A 69 15.18 11.22 2.28
N ASN A 70 15.68 12.11 1.43
CA ASN A 70 15.10 13.45 1.29
C ASN A 70 13.76 13.35 0.55
N ARG A 71 12.68 13.80 1.19
CA ARG A 71 11.31 13.72 0.67
C ARG A 71 11.13 14.43 -0.67
N GLU A 72 11.70 15.62 -0.83
CA GLU A 72 11.56 16.41 -2.05
C GLU A 72 12.29 15.75 -3.22
N SER A 73 13.53 15.29 -3.00
CA SER A 73 14.31 14.56 -4.00
C SER A 73 13.61 13.26 -4.41
N LEU A 74 13.03 12.55 -3.45
CA LEU A 74 12.28 11.31 -3.70
C LEU A 74 11.01 11.57 -4.52
N GLN A 75 10.22 12.57 -4.16
CA GLN A 75 9.03 12.93 -4.92
C GLN A 75 9.36 13.39 -6.35
N SER A 76 10.44 14.16 -6.52
CA SER A 76 10.95 14.55 -7.84
C SER A 76 11.32 13.33 -8.68
N SER A 77 12.06 12.38 -8.09
CA SER A 77 12.45 11.13 -8.74
C SER A 77 11.26 10.26 -9.13
N ILE A 78 10.24 10.17 -8.26
CA ILE A 78 8.99 9.44 -8.54
C ILE A 78 8.26 10.10 -9.71
N ARG A 79 8.10 11.42 -9.71
CA ARG A 79 7.43 12.13 -10.81
C ARG A 79 8.10 11.87 -12.15
N HIS A 80 9.42 11.98 -12.19
CA HIS A 80 10.20 11.71 -13.39
C HIS A 80 10.04 10.26 -13.87
N GLN A 81 10.25 9.29 -12.97
CA GLN A 81 10.27 7.87 -13.33
C GLN A 81 8.90 7.31 -13.72
N PHE A 82 7.82 7.86 -13.16
CA PHE A 82 6.46 7.44 -13.46
C PHE A 82 5.75 8.30 -14.51
N GLY A 83 6.44 9.28 -15.11
CA GLY A 83 5.86 10.15 -16.14
C GLY A 83 4.73 11.04 -15.60
N LEU A 84 4.82 11.46 -14.34
CA LEU A 84 3.85 12.32 -13.64
C LEU A 84 4.33 13.78 -13.58
N GLU A 85 5.16 14.16 -14.56
CA GLU A 85 5.61 15.53 -14.78
C GLU A 85 4.46 16.35 -15.39
N ALA A 86 4.32 17.62 -14.96
CA ALA A 86 3.31 18.54 -15.46
C ALA A 86 3.75 19.20 -16.77
#